data_AF-A0A814QS70-F1
#
_entry.id   AF-A0A814QS70-F1
#
_cell.length_a   1.000
_cell.length_b   1.000
_cell.length_c   1.000
_cell.angle_alpha   90.00
_cell.angle_beta   90.00
_cell.angle_gamma   90.00
#
_symmetry.space_group_name_H-M   'P 1'
#
loop_
_entity.id
_entity.type
_entity.pdbx_description
1 polymer ?
#
loop_
_entity_poly.entity_id
_entity_poly.type
_entity_poly.pdbx_seq_one_letter_code
_entity_poly.pdbx_strand_id
1 'polypeptide(L)'
;MLENSPDMKQLRESRKAILNGYYRLQHLPYNCPPKSNHLFSGKCGHLCSVINNDLLDLIIENANKMSVTMYQLLTTSYMLFLLKLRAYDDILIAGILANQYRPEMHQMIGTFVNGTSYRLRRQQ
;
A
#
# COMPACT_ATOMS: atom_id res chain seq x y z
N MET A 1 6.47 -26.42 12.41
CA MET A 1 5.40 -27.24 11.79
C MET A 1 4.30 -26.45 11.06
N LEU A 2 4.25 -25.11 11.11
CA LEU A 2 3.24 -24.29 10.40
C LEU A 2 3.63 -23.87 8.97
N GLU A 3 4.89 -24.08 8.57
CA GLU A 3 5.44 -23.53 7.31
C GLU A 3 4.95 -24.27 6.04
N ASN A 4 4.46 -25.51 6.21
CA ASN A 4 4.02 -26.38 5.11
C ASN A 4 2.50 -26.51 5.01
N SER A 5 1.72 -25.71 5.76
CA SER A 5 0.26 -25.70 5.62
C SER A 5 -0.15 -25.24 4.21
N PRO A 6 -1.25 -25.76 3.65
CA PRO A 6 -1.71 -25.41 2.30
C PRO A 6 -1.94 -23.90 2.15
N ASP A 7 -2.49 -23.24 3.17
CA ASP A 7 -2.76 -21.80 3.19
C ASP A 7 -1.47 -20.96 3.07
N MET A 8 -0.40 -21.36 3.77
CA MET A 8 0.87 -20.64 3.74
C MET A 8 1.58 -20.80 2.40
N LYS A 9 1.45 -21.97 1.76
CA LYS A 9 1.93 -22.18 0.39
C LYS A 9 1.18 -21.28 -0.58
N GLN A 10 -0.14 -21.22 -0.48
CA GLN A 10 -0.97 -20.37 -1.34
C GLN A 10 -0.63 -18.88 -1.18
N LEU A 11 -0.45 -18.41 0.06
CA LEU A 11 -0.06 -17.03 0.34
C LEU A 11 1.34 -16.70 -0.21
N ARG A 12 2.27 -17.64 -0.12
CA ARG A 12 3.62 -17.46 -0.65
C ARG A 12 3.60 -17.34 -2.17
N GLU A 13 2.86 -18.22 -2.84
CA GLU A 13 2.74 -18.21 -4.30
C GLU A 13 2.01 -16.95 -4.80
N SER A 14 0.95 -16.50 -4.12
CA SER A 14 0.26 -15.25 -4.48
C SER A 14 1.18 -14.03 -4.34
N ARG A 15 1.97 -13.94 -3.27
CA ARG A 15 2.94 -12.86 -3.06
C ARG A 15 4.06 -12.88 -4.10
N LYS A 16 4.59 -14.07 -4.41
CA LYS A 16 5.57 -14.22 -5.49
C LYS A 16 5.00 -13.73 -6.82
N ALA A 17 3.76 -14.09 -7.14
CA ALA A 17 3.10 -13.67 -8.37
C ALA A 17 2.96 -12.14 -8.47
N ILE A 18 2.58 -11.46 -7.39
CA ILE A 18 2.46 -9.99 -7.34
C ILE A 18 3.81 -9.31 -7.61
N LEU A 19 4.89 -9.84 -7.03
CA LEU A 19 6.23 -9.26 -7.13
C LEU A 19 6.98 -9.67 -8.41
N ASN A 20 6.52 -10.71 -9.10
CA ASN A 20 7.20 -11.23 -10.28
C ASN A 20 7.33 -10.17 -11.38
N GLY A 21 8.55 -9.95 -11.87
CA GLY A 21 8.86 -8.96 -12.89
C GLY A 21 8.71 -7.51 -12.44
N TYR A 22 8.62 -7.22 -11.13
CA TYR A 22 8.70 -5.85 -10.63
C TYR A 22 10.17 -5.45 -10.45
N TYR A 23 10.71 -4.68 -11.39
CA TYR A 23 12.04 -4.11 -11.28
C TYR A 23 11.97 -2.74 -10.62
N ARG A 24 12.70 -2.56 -9.52
CA ARG A 24 12.71 -1.34 -8.70
C ARG A 24 13.15 -0.14 -9.53
N LEU A 25 12.21 0.61 -10.07
CA LEU A 25 12.46 1.90 -10.75
C LEU A 25 11.34 2.90 -10.45
N GLN A 26 11.13 3.23 -9.17
CA GLN A 26 10.37 4.41 -8.79
C GLN A 26 11.35 5.56 -8.57
N HIS A 27 11.72 6.27 -9.63
CA HIS A 27 12.31 7.59 -9.48
C HIS A 27 11.16 8.60 -9.41
N LEU A 28 10.62 8.85 -8.21
CA LEU A 28 9.71 9.98 -7.99
C LEU A 28 10.43 11.31 -8.34
N PRO A 29 9.71 12.40 -8.60
CA PRO A 29 10.33 13.69 -8.90
C PRO A 29 10.92 14.24 -7.60
N TYR A 30 12.07 13.70 -7.23
CA TYR A 30 12.78 14.13 -6.05
C TYR A 30 13.42 15.48 -6.32
N ASN A 31 13.27 16.40 -5.37
CA ASN A 31 13.97 17.68 -5.41
C ASN A 31 15.49 17.51 -5.29
N CYS A 32 15.93 16.40 -4.68
CA CYS A 32 17.33 16.02 -4.54
C CYS A 32 17.52 14.54 -4.92
N PRO A 33 18.61 14.14 -5.60
CA PRO A 33 18.85 12.74 -5.94
C PRO A 33 18.95 11.88 -4.67
N PRO A 34 18.53 10.60 -4.75
CA PRO A 34 18.66 9.69 -3.61
C PRO A 34 20.13 9.52 -3.22
N LYS A 35 20.41 9.56 -1.91
CA LYS A 35 21.76 9.31 -1.40
C LYS A 35 22.15 7.85 -1.64
N SER A 36 23.39 7.61 -2.07
CA SER A 36 23.95 6.28 -2.33
C SER A 36 24.13 5.41 -1.09
N ASN A 37 24.08 6.00 0.11
CA ASN A 37 24.41 5.31 1.34
C ASN A 37 23.10 4.85 2.01
N HIS A 38 23.02 3.58 2.42
CA HIS A 38 21.87 2.97 3.11
C HIS A 38 21.57 3.55 4.50
N LEU A 39 22.15 4.70 4.84
CA LEU A 39 21.87 5.39 6.08
C LEU A 39 20.49 6.03 5.98
N PHE A 40 19.60 5.68 6.90
CA PHE A 40 18.32 6.37 7.13
C PHE A 40 18.60 7.78 7.65
N SER A 41 19.05 8.69 6.78
CA SER A 41 19.46 10.06 7.12
C SER A 41 18.45 11.12 6.67
N GLY A 42 17.24 10.72 6.28
CA GLY A 42 16.20 11.65 5.84
C GLY A 42 15.58 12.38 7.03
N LYS A 43 15.45 13.70 6.94
CA LYS A 43 14.45 14.40 7.77
C LYS A 43 13.08 13.98 7.27
N CYS A 44 12.31 13.30 8.10
CA CYS A 44 10.92 13.01 7.80
C CYS A 44 10.11 14.31 8.01
N GLY A 45 9.51 14.84 6.95
CA GLY A 45 8.55 15.92 7.06
C GLY A 45 7.15 15.35 7.26
N HIS A 46 6.35 15.98 8.11
CA HIS A 46 4.93 15.67 8.22
C HIS A 46 4.13 16.79 7.56
N LEU A 47 3.32 16.43 6.57
CA LEU A 47 2.34 17.34 5.99
C LEU A 47 0.96 16.90 6.48
N CYS A 48 0.35 17.71 7.35
CA CYS A 48 -1.03 17.53 7.77
C CYS A 48 -1.92 18.39 6.90
N SER A 49 -2.86 17.76 6.19
CA SER A 49 -3.92 18.46 5.46
C SER A 49 -5.26 17.94 5.93
N VAL A 50 -6.23 18.83 6.05
CA VAL A 50 -7.59 18.52 6.50
C VAL A 50 -8.50 18.53 5.28
N ILE A 51 -9.29 17.47 5.15
CA ILE A 51 -10.32 17.35 4.11
C ILE A 51 -11.60 18.01 4.65
N ASN A 52 -12.22 18.88 3.87
CA ASN A 52 -13.49 19.51 4.24
C ASN A 52 -14.63 18.48 4.26
N ASN A 53 -15.65 18.75 5.08
CA ASN A 53 -16.77 17.82 5.26
C ASN A 53 -17.51 17.54 3.94
N ASP A 54 -17.72 18.56 3.09
CA ASP A 54 -18.43 18.35 1.81
C ASP A 54 -17.67 17.36 0.88
N LEU A 55 -16.33 17.43 0.87
CA LEU A 55 -15.52 16.51 0.09
C LEU A 55 -15.49 15.13 0.74
N LEU A 56 -15.45 15.06 2.07
CA LEU A 56 -15.53 13.79 2.79
C LEU A 56 -16.83 13.05 2.47
N ASP A 57 -17.96 13.75 2.51
CA ASP A 57 -19.28 13.18 2.19
C ASP A 57 -19.32 12.66 0.75
N LEU A 58 -18.77 13.43 -0.20
CA LEU A 58 -18.66 13.00 -1.58
C LEU A 58 -17.79 11.73 -1.74
N ILE A 59 -16.67 11.65 -1.02
CA ILE A 59 -15.81 10.46 -1.06
C ILE A 59 -16.53 9.24 -0.47
N ILE A 60 -17.24 9.42 0.65
CA ILE A 60 -18.03 8.35 1.30
C ILE A 60 -19.12 7.85 0.36
N GLU A 61 -19.88 8.77 -0.26
CA GLU A 61 -20.94 8.43 -1.19
C GLU A 61 -20.40 7.63 -2.40
N ASN A 62 -19.27 8.05 -2.96
CA ASN A 62 -18.63 7.34 -4.06
C ASN A 62 -18.14 5.94 -3.66
N ALA A 63 -17.56 5.80 -2.46
CA ALA A 63 -17.15 4.50 -1.94
C ALA A 63 -18.35 3.53 -1.84
N ASN A 64 -19.48 4.03 -1.32
CA ASN A 64 -20.72 3.26 -1.22
C ASN A 64 -21.29 2.89 -2.59
N LYS A 65 -21.34 3.83 -3.54
CA LYS A 65 -21.80 3.58 -4.92
C LYS A 65 -21.01 2.48 -5.61
N MET A 66 -19.70 2.45 -5.38
CA MET A 66 -18.80 1.43 -5.95
C MET A 66 -18.73 0.15 -5.13
N SER A 67 -19.42 0.06 -3.98
CA SER A 67 -19.33 -1.05 -3.02
C SER A 67 -17.89 -1.35 -2.60
N VAL A 68 -17.07 -0.32 -2.44
CA VAL A 68 -15.67 -0.42 -1.98
C VAL A 68 -15.49 0.25 -0.64
N THR A 69 -14.48 -0.19 0.10
CA THR A 69 -14.07 0.48 1.34
C THR A 69 -13.38 1.80 1.06
N MET A 70 -13.45 2.72 2.03
CA MET A 70 -12.68 3.98 2.01
C MET A 70 -11.19 3.73 1.77
N TYR A 71 -10.65 2.67 2.40
CA TYR A 71 -9.26 2.25 2.22
C TYR A 71 -8.94 1.93 0.76
N GLN A 72 -9.78 1.14 0.08
CA GLN A 72 -9.58 0.79 -1.32
C GLN A 72 -9.67 2.03 -2.23
N LEU A 73 -10.66 2.89 -1.99
CA LEU A 73 -10.86 4.10 -2.78
C LEU A 73 -9.65 5.04 -2.69
N LEU A 74 -9.22 5.36 -1.47
CA LEU A 74 -8.07 6.25 -1.23
C LEU A 74 -6.74 5.65 -1.68
N THR A 75 -6.56 4.34 -1.47
CA THR A 75 -5.34 3.66 -1.92
C THR A 75 -5.25 3.66 -3.45
N THR A 76 -6.36 3.42 -4.13
CA THR A 76 -6.42 3.43 -5.60
C THR A 76 -6.24 4.85 -6.14
N SER A 77 -6.87 5.85 -5.54
CA SER A 77 -6.70 7.25 -5.97
C SER A 77 -5.24 7.71 -5.80
N TYR A 78 -4.58 7.30 -4.71
CA TYR A 78 -3.16 7.54 -4.49
C TYR A 78 -2.27 6.86 -5.55
N MET A 79 -2.53 5.58 -5.86
CA MET A 79 -1.80 4.88 -6.94
C MET A 79 -1.98 5.57 -8.29
N LEU A 80 -3.21 5.96 -8.64
CA LEU A 80 -3.51 6.68 -9.87
C LEU A 80 -2.84 8.06 -9.90
N PHE A 81 -2.81 8.77 -8.77
CA PHE A 81 -2.09 10.03 -8.63
C PHE A 81 -0.60 9.85 -8.92
N LEU A 82 0.03 8.83 -8.33
CA LEU A 82 1.44 8.53 -8.59
C LEU A 82 1.71 8.10 -10.05
N LEU A 83 0.79 7.33 -10.65
CA LEU A 83 0.85 6.97 -12.07
C LEU A 83 0.61 8.15 -13.00
N LYS A 84 -0.03 9.24 -12.57
CA LYS A 84 -0.15 10.48 -13.35
C LYS A 84 1.02 11.41 -13.14
N LEU A 85 1.59 11.43 -11.93
CA LEU A 85 2.78 12.22 -11.61
C LEU A 85 4.00 11.75 -12.42
N ARG A 86 3.97 10.52 -12.93
CA ARG A 86 5.01 9.90 -13.77
C ARG A 86 4.41 9.29 -15.04
N ALA A 87 5.27 8.91 -15.99
CA ALA A 87 4.90 8.11 -17.16
C ALA A 87 5.29 6.63 -16.96
N TYR A 88 5.08 6.09 -15.75
CA TYR A 88 5.31 4.67 -15.48
C TYR A 88 4.00 3.90 -15.65
N ASP A 89 4.09 2.72 -16.22
CA ASP A 89 2.95 1.83 -16.42
C ASP A 89 2.79 0.81 -15.28
N ASP A 90 3.66 0.83 -14.26
CA ASP A 90 3.64 -0.14 -13.16
C ASP A 90 4.08 0.47 -11.83
N ILE A 91 3.21 0.38 -10.82
CA ILE A 91 3.47 0.90 -9.47
C ILE A 91 3.19 -0.15 -8.42
N LEU A 92 4.10 -0.27 -7.44
CA LEU A 92 3.93 -1.10 -6.25
C LEU A 92 3.91 -0.20 -5.00
N ILE A 93 2.91 -0.39 -4.14
CA ILE A 93 2.80 0.27 -2.84
C ILE A 93 2.68 -0.80 -1.76
N ALA A 94 3.35 -0.61 -0.63
CA ALA A 94 3.18 -1.46 0.54
C ALA A 94 2.05 -0.93 1.43
N GLY A 95 1.20 -1.85 1.90
CA GLY A 95 0.23 -1.59 2.96
C GLY A 95 0.58 -2.37 4.21
N ILE A 96 -0.06 -1.99 5.32
CA ILE A 96 0.18 -2.56 6.63
C ILE A 96 -1.14 -3.16 7.13
N LEU A 97 -1.13 -4.45 7.49
CA LEU A 97 -2.27 -5.18 8.03
C LEU A 97 -2.02 -5.51 9.50
N ALA A 98 -3.00 -5.25 10.38
CA ALA A 98 -2.87 -5.50 11.82
C ALA A 98 -2.83 -7.00 12.19
N ASN A 99 -3.40 -7.87 11.35
CA ASN A 99 -3.39 -9.33 11.49
C ASN A 99 -3.99 -9.89 12.81
N GLN A 100 -4.89 -9.13 13.45
CA GLN A 100 -5.61 -9.52 14.67
C GLN A 100 -6.97 -10.16 14.36
N TYR A 101 -7.01 -11.23 13.57
CA TYR A 101 -8.28 -11.80 13.11
C TYR A 101 -9.09 -12.52 14.18
N ARG A 102 -8.46 -12.89 15.29
CA ARG A 102 -9.12 -13.62 16.37
C ARG A 102 -9.29 -12.74 17.61
N PRO A 103 -10.41 -12.83 18.32
CA PRO A 103 -10.70 -11.99 19.49
C PRO A 103 -9.63 -12.09 20.57
N GLU A 104 -9.00 -13.26 20.75
CA GLU A 104 -7.96 -13.50 21.76
C GLU A 104 -6.70 -12.66 21.50
N MET A 105 -6.45 -12.26 20.25
CA MET A 105 -5.26 -11.48 19.86
C MET A 105 -5.40 -9.99 20.18
N HIS A 106 -6.62 -9.49 20.41
CA HIS A 106 -6.87 -8.04 20.58
C HIS A 106 -6.26 -7.48 21.88
N GLN A 107 -6.07 -8.32 22.89
CA GLN A 107 -5.53 -7.94 24.20
C GLN A 107 -4.05 -8.30 24.36
N MET A 108 -3.44 -8.91 23.34
CA MET A 108 -2.04 -9.33 23.40
C MET A 108 -1.11 -8.17 23.00
N ILE A 109 -0.08 -7.92 23.82
CA ILE A 109 0.99 -6.99 23.49
C ILE A 109 2.04 -7.75 22.67
N GLY A 110 2.24 -7.35 21.42
CA GLY A 110 3.19 -8.00 20.51
C GLY A 110 3.20 -7.42 19.10
N THR A 111 4.09 -7.94 18.26
CA THR A 111 4.18 -7.53 16.84
C THR A 111 3.34 -8.47 15.99
N PHE A 112 2.13 -8.02 15.64
CA PHE A 112 1.21 -8.75 14.75
C PHE A 112 1.15 -8.16 13.34
N VAL A 113 1.70 -6.97 13.17
CA VAL A 113 1.63 -6.20 11.95
C VAL A 113 2.35 -6.90 10.80
N ASN A 114 1.70 -7.00 9.64
CA ASN A 114 2.24 -7.63 8.45
C ASN A 114 2.18 -6.67 7.25
N GLY A 115 3.29 -6.57 6.52
CA GLY A 115 3.35 -5.85 5.26
C GLY A 115 2.68 -6.65 4.14
N THR A 116 1.83 -6.00 3.36
CA THR A 116 1.29 -6.52 2.10
C THR A 116 1.67 -5.59 0.96
N SER A 117 1.65 -6.08 -0.27
CA SER A 117 2.00 -5.29 -1.45
C SER A 117 0.84 -5.26 -2.42
N TYR A 118 0.55 -4.06 -2.93
CA TYR A 118 -0.44 -3.81 -3.96
C TYR A 118 0.27 -3.32 -5.20
N ARG A 119 -0.02 -3.94 -6.35
CA ARG A 119 0.57 -3.60 -7.64
C ARG A 119 -0.54 -3.14 -8.58
N LEU A 120 -0.35 -1.98 -9.20
CA LEU A 120 -1.23 -1.47 -10.24
C LEU A 120 -0.43 -1.33 -11.54
N ARG A 121 -0.88 -2.04 -12.58
CA ARG A 121 -0.32 -1.96 -13.92
C ARG A 121 -1.32 -1.25 -14.83
N ARG A 122 -0.87 -0.23 -15.55
CA ARG A 122 -1.61 0.38 -16.65
C ARG A 122 -1.52 -0.58 -17.83
N GLN A 123 -2.63 -1.23 -18.18
CA GLN A 123 -2.71 -1.99 -19.42
C GLN A 123 -2.82 -0.98 -20.57
N GLN A 124 -1.82 -0.98 -21.46
CA GLN A 124 -1.88 -0.34 -22.77
C GLN A 124 -2.39 -1.34 -23.80
#